data_AF-A0A543PKN2-F1
#
_entry.id   AF-A0A543PKN2-F1
#
_cell.length_a   1.000
_cell.length_b   1.000
_cell.length_c   1.000
_cell.angle_alpha   90.00
_cell.angle_beta   90.00
_cell.angle_gamma   90.00
#
_symmetry.space_group_name_H-M   'P 1'
#
loop_
_entity.id
_entity.type
_entity.pdbx_description
1 polymer ?
#
loop_
_entity_poly.entity_id
_entity_poly.type
_entity_poly.pdbx_seq_one_letter_code
_entity_poly.pdbx_strand_id
1 'polypeptide(L)'
;MRQLHRRSVVAAVVLVLFQMSTPSSAMADAPTPVDESRLVPALSPSFEPWSCQTKQEGPVCKGERHTSSGWVPFDLACGDTQLWANGTSDRFQTRYYNKDYLDTYREFRTNDIDQLSTSPTGPATATISTNVRFSEPFAVPGDDQTRTITTEGVLWDIRSSQGAAVWRAVGRLVEPPDAVGTFSGHVTAAGKTTRFVDAPLPEVLSDETFVSAVCAAVTGSK
;
A
#
# COMPACT_ATOMS: atom_id res chain seq x y z
N MET A 1 28.95 -91.56 37.51
CA MET A 1 27.98 -91.30 38.59
C MET A 1 27.32 -89.96 38.33
N ARG A 2 25.97 -89.93 38.31
CA ARG A 2 25.03 -88.85 38.73
C ARG A 2 25.25 -87.43 38.15
N GLN A 3 24.27 -86.63 37.73
CA GLN A 3 22.80 -86.67 37.71
C GLN A 3 22.33 -85.45 36.88
N LEU A 4 21.21 -85.59 36.15
CA LEU A 4 20.38 -84.50 35.63
C LEU A 4 19.91 -83.56 36.76
N HIS A 5 19.78 -82.24 36.52
CA HIS A 5 18.75 -81.30 37.04
C HIS A 5 18.89 -80.00 36.19
N ARG A 6 18.03 -79.64 35.23
CA ARG A 6 16.62 -79.17 35.24
C ARG A 6 16.40 -77.88 36.05
N ARG A 7 15.80 -76.89 35.36
CA ARG A 7 15.07 -75.69 35.84
C ARG A 7 15.96 -74.47 36.16
N SER A 8 15.62 -73.21 35.89
CA SER A 8 14.33 -72.55 35.64
C SER A 8 14.51 -71.33 34.74
N VAL A 9 13.49 -71.07 33.93
CA VAL A 9 13.20 -69.78 33.28
C VAL A 9 12.92 -68.72 34.35
N VAL A 10 13.55 -67.55 34.25
CA VAL A 10 13.00 -66.29 34.78
C VAL A 10 13.14 -65.24 33.68
N ALA A 11 12.05 -65.04 32.95
CA ALA A 11 11.88 -63.90 32.07
C ALA A 11 11.64 -62.66 32.93
N ALA A 12 12.63 -61.78 33.01
CA ALA A 12 12.44 -60.45 33.58
C ALA A 12 11.82 -59.55 32.49
N VAL A 13 10.51 -59.38 32.56
CA VAL A 13 9.77 -58.37 31.81
C VAL A 13 10.12 -57.00 32.42
N VAL A 14 11.02 -56.27 31.78
CA VAL A 14 11.24 -54.85 32.09
C VAL A 14 10.09 -54.08 31.45
N LEU A 15 9.10 -53.71 32.27
CA LEU A 15 8.10 -52.71 31.90
C LEU A 15 8.81 -51.37 31.71
N VAL A 16 9.05 -51.00 30.46
CA VAL A 16 9.34 -49.62 30.07
C VAL A 16 8.04 -48.84 30.25
N LEU A 17 7.92 -48.15 31.39
CA LEU A 17 6.96 -47.06 31.57
C LEU A 17 7.33 -45.97 30.56
N PHE A 18 6.76 -46.05 29.35
CA PHE A 18 6.57 -44.88 28.50
C PHE A 18 5.69 -43.91 29.29
N GLN A 19 6.34 -43.00 30.04
CA GLN A 19 5.69 -41.78 30.46
C GLN A 19 5.33 -41.05 29.18
N MET A 20 4.09 -41.23 28.75
CA MET A 20 3.43 -40.33 27.83
C MET A 20 3.33 -38.99 28.56
N SER A 21 4.42 -38.21 28.51
CA SER A 21 4.35 -36.78 28.64
C SER A 21 3.44 -36.31 27.52
N THR A 22 2.15 -36.22 27.83
CA THR A 22 1.21 -35.46 27.03
C THR A 22 1.88 -34.11 26.79
N PRO A 23 2.11 -33.70 25.53
CA PRO A 23 2.51 -32.33 25.29
C PRO A 23 1.39 -31.51 25.90
N SER A 24 1.68 -30.86 27.04
CA SER A 24 0.85 -29.80 27.53
C SER A 24 0.93 -28.78 26.42
N SER A 25 -0.09 -28.77 25.57
CA SER A 25 -0.36 -27.67 24.66
C SER A 25 -0.52 -26.49 25.59
N ALA A 26 0.59 -25.83 25.93
CA ALA A 26 0.58 -24.51 26.50
C ALA A 26 -0.31 -23.74 25.54
N MET A 27 -1.52 -23.45 25.98
CA MET A 27 -2.39 -22.53 25.26
C MET A 27 -1.58 -21.25 25.25
N ALA A 28 -0.90 -20.99 24.15
CA ALA A 28 -0.24 -19.71 23.95
C ALA A 28 -1.32 -18.69 24.22
N ASP A 29 -1.11 -17.85 25.25
CA ASP A 29 -2.06 -16.81 25.61
C ASP A 29 -2.50 -16.11 24.34
N ALA A 30 -3.82 -15.91 24.18
CA ALA A 30 -4.34 -15.17 23.05
C ALA A 30 -3.53 -13.86 22.93
N PRO A 31 -3.09 -13.47 21.72
CA PRO A 31 -2.26 -12.29 21.55
C PRO A 31 -2.89 -11.11 22.28
N THR A 32 -2.12 -10.41 23.10
CA THR A 32 -2.63 -9.25 23.84
C THR A 32 -3.25 -8.28 22.85
N PRO A 33 -4.52 -7.87 23.03
CA PRO A 33 -5.15 -6.86 22.19
C PRO A 33 -4.28 -5.61 22.11
N VAL A 34 -4.22 -5.00 20.92
CA VAL A 34 -3.52 -3.73 20.75
C VAL A 34 -4.33 -2.64 21.44
N ASP A 35 -3.69 -1.88 22.32
CA ASP A 35 -4.27 -0.65 22.88
C ASP A 35 -4.10 0.49 21.86
N GLU A 36 -5.11 0.68 21.02
CA GLU A 36 -5.07 1.68 19.94
C GLU A 36 -4.92 3.12 20.45
N SER A 37 -5.29 3.40 21.70
CA SER A 37 -5.16 4.73 22.31
C SER A 37 -3.71 5.19 22.50
N ARG A 38 -2.77 4.24 22.46
CA ARG A 38 -1.33 4.48 22.62
C ARG A 38 -0.59 4.69 21.30
N LEU A 39 -1.24 4.42 20.16
CA LEU A 39 -0.60 4.49 18.84
C LEU A 39 -0.27 5.93 18.48
N VAL A 40 0.98 6.18 18.07
CA VAL A 40 1.47 7.50 17.66
C VAL A 40 2.07 7.44 16.25
N PRO A 41 1.48 8.16 15.27
CA PRO A 41 0.21 8.86 15.37
C PRO A 41 -0.98 7.89 15.44
N ALA A 42 -2.11 8.41 15.92
CA ALA A 42 -3.37 7.68 15.97
C ALA A 42 -3.78 7.18 14.56
N LEU A 43 -4.56 6.10 14.55
CA LEU A 43 -5.12 5.55 13.32
C LEU A 43 -6.08 6.58 12.68
N SER A 44 -6.05 6.69 11.35
CA SER A 44 -6.91 7.63 10.64
C SER A 44 -8.34 7.08 10.58
N PRO A 45 -9.37 7.87 10.96
CA PRO A 45 -10.76 7.47 10.79
C PRO A 45 -11.14 7.21 9.32
N SER A 46 -10.39 7.78 8.37
CA SER A 46 -10.67 7.59 6.94
C SER A 46 -10.38 6.19 6.42
N PHE A 47 -9.68 5.34 7.19
CA PHE A 47 -9.29 3.97 6.80
C PHE A 47 -9.99 2.90 7.65
N GLU A 48 -11.12 3.24 8.27
CA GLU A 48 -11.92 2.29 9.02
C GLU A 48 -12.64 1.28 8.09
N PRO A 49 -12.79 0.01 8.52
CA PRO A 49 -12.40 -0.53 9.82
C PRO A 49 -10.90 -0.85 9.92
N TRP A 50 -10.33 -0.64 11.11
CA TRP A 50 -8.97 -1.08 11.43
C TRP A 50 -8.95 -2.48 12.05
N SER A 51 -7.94 -3.26 11.69
CA SER A 51 -7.62 -4.56 12.29
C SER A 51 -6.19 -4.53 12.80
N CYS A 52 -6.04 -4.56 14.13
CA CYS A 52 -4.75 -4.48 14.82
C CYS A 52 -4.37 -5.79 15.50
N GLN A 53 -3.09 -6.14 15.44
CA GLN A 53 -2.52 -7.32 16.10
C GLN A 53 -1.14 -7.01 16.67
N THR A 54 -0.87 -7.49 17.88
CA THR A 54 0.46 -7.38 18.49
C THR A 54 1.42 -8.39 17.85
N LYS A 55 2.56 -7.93 17.36
CA LYS A 55 3.69 -8.76 16.87
C LYS A 55 4.90 -8.61 17.79
N GLN A 56 5.96 -9.36 17.51
CA GLN A 56 7.19 -9.35 18.31
C GLN A 56 7.85 -7.96 18.34
N GLU A 57 7.77 -7.23 17.23
CA GLU A 57 8.36 -5.90 17.03
C GLU A 57 7.46 -4.77 17.58
N GLY A 58 6.15 -5.03 17.69
CA GLY A 58 5.14 -4.08 18.16
C GLY A 58 3.79 -4.28 17.45
N PRO A 59 2.83 -3.37 17.64
CA PRO A 59 1.55 -3.42 16.96
C PRO A 59 1.65 -3.33 15.43
N VAL A 60 0.81 -4.08 14.71
CA VAL A 60 0.60 -3.92 13.27
C VAL A 60 -0.89 -3.75 13.02
N CYS A 61 -1.27 -2.65 12.37
CA CYS A 61 -2.65 -2.27 12.10
C CYS A 61 -2.90 -2.17 10.60
N LYS A 62 -4.02 -2.73 10.13
CA LYS A 62 -4.44 -2.70 8.72
C LYS A 62 -5.80 -2.02 8.60
N GLY A 63 -5.92 -1.11 7.65
CA GLY A 63 -7.15 -0.38 7.37
C GLY A 63 -7.35 -0.21 5.87
N GLU A 64 -8.58 0.12 5.48
CA GLU A 64 -8.98 0.28 4.09
C GLU A 64 -9.92 1.48 3.94
N ARG A 65 -9.87 2.11 2.77
CA ARG A 65 -10.71 3.25 2.42
C ARG A 65 -11.26 3.04 1.02
N HIS A 66 -12.57 3.08 0.93
CA HIS A 66 -13.30 2.98 -0.33
C HIS A 66 -14.16 4.22 -0.49
N THR A 67 -13.93 5.00 -1.55
CA THR A 67 -14.71 6.20 -1.83
C THR A 67 -15.19 6.22 -3.27
N SER A 68 -16.39 6.74 -3.48
CA SER A 68 -16.92 7.10 -4.79
C SER A 68 -17.61 8.45 -4.69
N SER A 69 -17.29 9.38 -5.59
CA SER A 69 -17.73 10.78 -5.47
C SER A 69 -18.97 11.13 -6.29
N GLY A 70 -19.40 10.30 -7.25
CA GLY A 70 -20.30 10.77 -8.31
C GLY A 70 -19.66 11.91 -9.12
N TRP A 71 -20.40 12.50 -10.06
CA TRP A 71 -19.91 13.66 -10.81
C TRP A 71 -19.89 14.92 -9.94
N VAL A 72 -18.69 15.43 -9.69
CA VAL A 72 -18.43 16.67 -8.95
C VAL A 72 -17.51 17.59 -9.76
N PRO A 73 -17.50 18.91 -9.51
CA PRO A 73 -16.52 19.79 -10.13
C PRO A 73 -15.11 19.30 -9.82
N PHE A 74 -14.29 19.17 -10.86
CA PHE A 74 -12.87 18.87 -10.71
C PHE A 74 -12.12 20.17 -10.43
N ASP A 75 -11.10 20.12 -9.58
CA ASP A 75 -10.35 21.31 -9.14
C ASP A 75 -9.55 21.99 -10.27
N LEU A 76 -9.50 21.36 -11.44
CA LEU A 76 -8.86 21.86 -12.65
C LEU A 76 -9.92 22.24 -13.71
N ALA A 77 -9.65 23.34 -14.43
CA ALA A 77 -10.35 23.71 -15.67
C ALA A 77 -9.38 23.73 -16.87
N CYS A 78 -9.92 23.56 -18.08
CA CYS A 78 -9.16 23.66 -19.33
C CYS A 78 -9.52 24.96 -20.04
N GLY A 79 -8.74 26.01 -19.77
CA GLY A 79 -9.13 27.38 -20.13
C GLY A 79 -10.43 27.75 -19.39
N ASP A 80 -11.43 28.21 -20.15
CA ASP A 80 -12.75 28.55 -19.58
C ASP A 80 -13.69 27.32 -19.42
N THR A 81 -13.20 26.11 -19.73
CA THR A 81 -14.02 24.88 -19.66
C THR A 81 -13.85 24.20 -18.32
N GLN A 82 -14.90 24.24 -17.48
CA GLN A 82 -14.97 23.46 -16.24
C GLN A 82 -14.95 21.96 -16.53
N LEU A 83 -14.14 21.22 -15.76
CA LEU A 83 -14.15 19.76 -15.77
C LEU A 83 -14.98 19.21 -14.61
N TRP A 84 -15.54 18.04 -14.83
CA TRP A 84 -16.24 17.25 -13.84
C TRP A 84 -15.54 15.91 -13.72
N ALA A 85 -15.40 15.42 -12.49
CA ALA A 85 -14.79 14.13 -12.19
C ALA A 85 -15.80 13.23 -11.48
N ASN A 86 -15.80 11.95 -11.86
CA ASN A 86 -16.42 10.88 -11.11
C ASN A 86 -15.34 9.88 -10.72
N GLY A 87 -14.91 9.98 -9.46
CA GLY A 87 -13.80 9.22 -8.92
C GLY A 87 -14.26 7.95 -8.21
N THR A 88 -13.45 6.91 -8.35
CA THR A 88 -13.44 5.73 -7.46
C THR A 88 -12.04 5.56 -6.91
N SER A 89 -11.91 5.36 -5.60
CA SER A 89 -10.63 5.18 -4.93
C SER A 89 -10.72 4.04 -3.93
N ASP A 90 -9.87 3.03 -4.15
CA ASP A 90 -9.64 1.94 -3.21
C ASP A 90 -8.23 2.07 -2.67
N ARG A 91 -8.11 2.33 -1.36
CA ARG A 91 -6.81 2.47 -0.70
C ARG A 91 -6.71 1.53 0.49
N PHE A 92 -5.58 0.88 0.63
CA PHE A 92 -5.26 0.00 1.74
C PHE A 92 -4.04 0.55 2.45
N GLN A 93 -4.05 0.55 3.77
CA GLN A 93 -2.93 1.00 4.60
C GLN A 93 -2.56 -0.10 5.60
N THR A 94 -1.26 -0.35 5.75
CA THR A 94 -0.70 -1.07 6.91
C THR A 94 0.25 -0.14 7.65
N ARG A 95 0.11 -0.06 8.97
CA ARG A 95 1.03 0.69 9.86
C ARG A 95 1.76 -0.28 10.78
N TYR A 96 3.06 -0.07 10.94
CA TYR A 96 3.94 -0.89 11.74
C TYR A 96 4.51 -0.05 12.87
N TYR A 97 4.14 -0.39 14.10
CA TYR A 97 4.57 0.31 15.29
C TYR A 97 5.66 -0.49 16.00
N ASN A 98 6.56 0.21 16.70
CA ASN A 98 7.48 -0.43 17.63
C ASN A 98 6.78 -0.75 18.97
N LYS A 99 7.53 -1.32 19.93
CA LYS A 99 7.02 -1.67 21.28
C LYS A 99 6.56 -0.47 22.11
N ASP A 100 7.04 0.73 21.76
CA ASP A 100 6.65 2.00 22.37
C ASP A 100 5.43 2.62 21.69
N TYR A 101 4.80 1.90 20.75
CA TYR A 101 3.62 2.33 20.00
C TYR A 101 3.89 3.53 19.09
N LEU A 102 5.15 3.74 18.70
CA LEU A 102 5.56 4.74 17.73
C LEU A 102 5.63 4.12 16.33
N ASP A 103 5.04 4.78 15.35
CA ASP A 103 4.99 4.33 13.96
C ASP A 103 6.39 4.34 13.34
N THR A 104 6.82 3.22 12.79
CA THR A 104 8.17 3.06 12.23
C THR A 104 8.16 2.97 10.72
N TYR A 105 7.03 2.54 10.15
CA TYR A 105 6.92 2.18 8.76
C TYR A 105 5.45 2.07 8.37
N ARG A 106 5.12 2.59 7.19
CA ARG A 106 3.78 2.43 6.60
C ARG A 106 3.89 1.82 5.21
N GLU A 107 2.88 1.06 4.86
CA GLU A 107 2.65 0.59 3.49
C GLU A 107 1.27 0.98 3.03
N PHE A 108 1.20 1.35 1.76
CA PHE A 108 -0.03 1.71 1.10
C PHE A 108 -0.13 1.00 -0.24
N ARG A 109 -1.37 0.70 -0.61
CA ARG A 109 -1.72 0.32 -1.98
C ARG A 109 -2.92 1.14 -2.40
N THR A 110 -2.87 1.70 -3.59
CA THR A 110 -3.99 2.46 -4.14
C THR A 110 -4.40 1.94 -5.52
N ASN A 111 -5.68 2.06 -5.79
CA ASN A 111 -6.28 1.88 -7.10
C ASN A 111 -7.32 2.98 -7.26
N ASP A 112 -6.89 4.07 -7.89
CA ASP A 112 -7.70 5.26 -8.05
C ASP A 112 -7.99 5.45 -9.55
N ILE A 113 -9.25 5.74 -9.87
CA ILE A 113 -9.69 6.04 -11.24
C ILE A 113 -10.62 7.22 -11.18
N ASP A 114 -10.27 8.30 -11.87
CA ASP A 114 -11.13 9.44 -12.12
C ASP A 114 -11.61 9.41 -13.56
N GLN A 115 -12.93 9.34 -13.74
CA GLN A 115 -13.57 9.58 -15.03
C GLN A 115 -13.79 11.08 -15.20
N LEU A 116 -13.39 11.65 -16.34
CA LEU A 116 -13.48 13.08 -16.58
C LEU A 116 -14.45 13.42 -17.71
N SER A 117 -15.18 14.52 -17.54
CA SER A 117 -16.09 15.07 -18.55
C SER A 117 -16.11 16.60 -18.50
N THR A 118 -16.47 17.23 -19.61
CA THR A 118 -16.80 18.67 -19.66
C THR A 118 -18.24 18.96 -19.27
N SER A 119 -19.01 17.92 -18.91
CA SER A 119 -20.40 18.01 -18.50
C SER A 119 -20.61 17.32 -17.14
N PRO A 120 -21.44 17.88 -16.25
CA PRO A 120 -21.74 17.29 -14.94
C PRO A 120 -22.46 15.94 -15.00
N THR A 121 -23.00 15.54 -16.15
CA THR A 121 -23.74 14.29 -16.33
C THR A 121 -23.38 13.58 -17.64
N GLY A 122 -22.39 14.11 -18.37
CA GLY A 122 -21.99 13.58 -19.66
C GLY A 122 -21.25 12.24 -19.54
N PRO A 123 -21.07 11.52 -20.66
CA PRO A 123 -20.17 10.38 -20.67
C PRO A 123 -18.75 10.84 -20.32
N ALA A 124 -17.98 9.93 -19.74
CA ALA A 124 -16.56 10.14 -19.53
C ALA A 124 -15.86 10.29 -20.90
N THR A 125 -15.10 11.37 -21.04
CA THR A 125 -14.31 11.71 -22.24
C THR A 125 -12.83 11.41 -22.06
N ALA A 126 -12.38 11.30 -20.81
CA ALA A 126 -11.04 10.89 -20.44
C ALA A 126 -11.05 10.14 -19.10
N THR A 127 -9.94 9.49 -18.78
CA THR A 127 -9.70 8.85 -17.49
C THR A 127 -8.31 9.21 -16.98
N ILE A 128 -8.19 9.45 -15.67
CA ILE A 128 -6.92 9.43 -14.94
C ILE A 128 -6.95 8.18 -14.08
N SER A 129 -5.91 7.36 -14.15
CA SER A 129 -5.78 6.20 -13.26
C SER A 129 -4.42 6.17 -12.58
N THR A 130 -4.43 5.78 -11.32
CA THR A 130 -3.25 5.59 -10.47
C THR A 130 -3.33 4.21 -9.87
N ASN A 131 -2.27 3.42 -10.02
CA ASN A 131 -2.15 2.10 -9.41
C ASN A 131 -0.74 1.95 -8.87
N VAL A 132 -0.60 2.30 -7.59
CA VAL A 132 0.70 2.36 -6.94
C VAL A 132 0.70 1.61 -5.62
N ARG A 133 1.90 1.25 -5.21
CA ARG A 133 2.23 0.92 -3.84
C ARG A 133 3.18 1.97 -3.36
N PHE A 134 3.01 2.43 -2.13
CA PHE A 134 4.05 3.25 -1.53
C PHE A 134 4.37 2.84 -0.11
N SER A 135 5.63 3.06 0.25
CA SER A 135 6.14 2.81 1.58
C SER A 135 6.69 4.10 2.18
N GLU A 136 6.48 4.26 3.49
CA GLU A 136 6.94 5.42 4.23
C GLU A 136 7.78 4.95 5.43
N PRO A 137 9.09 4.69 5.27
CA PRO A 137 10.00 4.52 6.41
C PRO A 137 10.23 5.85 7.14
N PHE A 138 10.32 5.74 8.47
CA PHE A 138 10.56 6.86 9.38
C PHE A 138 12.00 6.81 9.88
N ALA A 139 12.75 7.91 9.77
CA ALA A 139 14.07 7.98 10.41
C ALA A 139 13.95 8.12 11.95
N VAL A 140 12.90 8.79 12.42
CA VAL A 140 12.53 8.90 13.83
C VAL A 140 11.11 8.32 14.01
N PRO A 141 10.94 7.20 14.74
CA PRO A 141 9.63 6.60 14.93
C PRO A 141 8.60 7.59 15.50
N GLY A 142 7.41 7.62 14.89
CA GLY A 142 6.30 8.48 15.26
C GLY A 142 6.41 9.92 14.77
N ASP A 143 7.52 10.32 14.14
CA ASP A 143 7.72 11.66 13.59
C ASP A 143 7.54 11.67 12.07
N ASP A 144 6.33 12.07 11.65
CA ASP A 144 5.93 12.21 10.25
C ASP A 144 6.83 13.18 9.45
N GLN A 145 7.57 14.10 10.09
CA GLN A 145 8.50 14.98 9.38
C GLN A 145 9.77 14.26 8.92
N THR A 146 10.04 13.07 9.42
CA THR A 146 11.25 12.30 9.07
C THR A 146 10.98 11.19 8.07
N ARG A 147 9.75 11.13 7.54
CA ARG A 147 9.33 10.06 6.62
C ARG A 147 9.90 10.29 5.22
N THR A 148 10.39 9.24 4.59
CA THR A 148 10.67 9.24 3.16
C THR A 148 9.53 8.53 2.45
N ILE A 149 8.87 9.17 1.48
CA ILE A 149 7.80 8.53 0.71
C ILE A 149 8.43 7.85 -0.50
N THR A 150 8.18 6.56 -0.66
CA THR A 150 8.63 5.78 -1.80
C THR A 150 7.42 5.24 -2.54
N THR A 151 7.16 5.68 -3.77
CA THR A 151 6.00 5.25 -4.56
C THR A 151 6.43 4.46 -5.78
N GLU A 152 5.81 3.31 -6.03
CA GLU A 152 6.10 2.41 -7.15
C GLU A 152 4.83 2.01 -7.90
N GLY A 153 4.90 1.97 -9.23
CA GLY A 153 3.81 1.48 -10.08
C GLY A 153 3.44 2.47 -11.17
N VAL A 154 2.14 2.55 -11.47
CA VAL A 154 1.58 3.50 -12.44
C VAL A 154 1.19 4.78 -11.68
N LEU A 155 2.09 5.76 -11.70
CA LEU A 155 1.90 7.04 -11.00
C LEU A 155 0.73 7.80 -11.60
N TRP A 156 0.72 7.98 -12.93
CA TRP A 156 -0.40 8.53 -13.69
C TRP A 156 -0.54 7.78 -15.01
N ASP A 157 -1.75 7.35 -15.37
CA ASP A 157 -2.14 6.90 -16.71
C ASP A 157 -3.38 7.69 -17.14
N ILE A 158 -3.15 8.71 -17.98
CA ILE A 158 -4.13 9.65 -18.48
C ILE A 158 -4.47 9.24 -19.92
N ARG A 159 -5.74 8.93 -20.16
CA ARG A 159 -6.24 8.43 -21.44
C ARG A 159 -7.44 9.21 -21.93
N SER A 160 -7.55 9.36 -23.25
CA SER A 160 -8.81 9.79 -23.86
C SER A 160 -9.80 8.62 -23.93
N SER A 161 -11.07 8.94 -24.17
CA SER A 161 -12.16 7.98 -24.42
C SER A 161 -11.91 7.04 -25.60
N GLN A 162 -10.96 7.38 -26.49
CA GLN A 162 -10.55 6.52 -27.60
C GLN A 162 -9.56 5.41 -27.16
N GLY A 163 -9.14 5.41 -25.88
CA GLY A 163 -8.32 4.38 -25.26
C GLY A 163 -6.81 4.56 -25.38
N ALA A 164 -6.34 5.53 -26.16
CA ALA A 164 -4.92 5.87 -26.26
C ALA A 164 -4.44 6.65 -25.02
N ALA A 165 -3.26 6.29 -24.52
CA ALA A 165 -2.61 7.06 -23.46
C ALA A 165 -2.08 8.38 -24.03
N VAL A 166 -2.54 9.49 -23.46
CA VAL A 166 -2.00 10.83 -23.72
C VAL A 166 -0.71 11.01 -22.93
N TRP A 167 -0.73 10.55 -21.68
CA TRP A 167 0.40 10.55 -20.77
C TRP A 167 0.37 9.33 -19.88
N ARG A 168 1.50 8.67 -19.71
CA ARG A 168 1.64 7.56 -18.77
C ARG A 168 3.02 7.55 -18.12
N ALA A 169 3.06 7.65 -16.80
CA ALA A 169 4.27 7.53 -16.00
C ALA A 169 4.25 6.24 -15.18
N VAL A 170 5.25 5.37 -15.40
CA VAL A 170 5.41 4.11 -14.68
C VAL A 170 6.84 4.03 -14.14
N GLY A 171 6.98 3.81 -12.84
CA GLY A 171 8.30 3.75 -12.23
C GLY A 171 8.28 3.82 -10.72
N ARG A 172 9.38 4.34 -10.19
CA ARG A 172 9.64 4.57 -8.78
C ARG A 172 9.87 6.06 -8.55
N LEU A 173 9.16 6.61 -7.58
CA LEU A 173 9.30 7.95 -7.03
C LEU A 173 9.85 7.85 -5.61
N VAL A 174 10.84 8.66 -5.26
CA VAL A 174 11.37 8.77 -3.90
C VAL A 174 11.35 10.23 -3.46
N GLU A 175 10.62 10.55 -2.40
CA GLU A 175 10.43 11.89 -1.84
C GLU A 175 10.96 11.91 -0.40
N PRO A 176 12.23 12.29 -0.19
CA PRO A 176 12.77 12.54 1.15
C PRO A 176 12.13 13.79 1.78
N PRO A 177 12.12 13.91 3.12
CA PRO A 177 11.39 14.98 3.80
C PRO A 177 11.92 16.40 3.50
N ASP A 178 13.24 16.53 3.30
CA ASP A 178 13.91 17.82 3.16
C ASP A 178 14.65 17.99 1.83
N ALA A 179 14.29 17.22 0.80
CA ALA A 179 14.93 17.30 -0.51
C ALA A 179 13.95 17.07 -1.67
N VAL A 180 14.35 17.48 -2.86
CA VAL A 180 13.57 17.30 -4.08
C VAL A 180 13.44 15.80 -4.36
N GLY A 181 12.21 15.34 -4.58
CA GLY A 181 11.95 13.96 -4.95
C GLY A 181 12.55 13.59 -6.29
N THR A 182 12.81 12.31 -6.52
CA THR A 182 13.36 11.80 -7.78
C THR A 182 12.47 10.74 -8.39
N PHE A 183 12.48 10.66 -9.72
CA PHE A 183 11.78 9.66 -10.50
C PHE A 183 12.74 8.80 -11.33
N SER A 184 12.54 7.49 -11.24
CA SER A 184 13.24 6.46 -12.01
C SER A 184 12.20 5.57 -12.69
N GLY A 185 12.17 5.55 -14.03
CA GLY A 185 11.14 4.82 -14.75
C GLY A 185 10.98 5.22 -16.21
N HIS A 186 9.76 5.08 -16.70
CA HIS A 186 9.38 5.41 -18.08
C HIS A 186 8.20 6.36 -18.10
N VAL A 187 8.26 7.33 -18.99
CA VAL A 187 7.13 8.18 -19.35
C VAL A 187 6.81 7.95 -20.83
N THR A 188 5.57 7.63 -21.13
CA THR A 188 5.04 7.62 -22.49
C THR A 188 4.14 8.83 -22.69
N ALA A 189 4.48 9.68 -23.65
CA ALA A 189 3.70 10.86 -24.02
C ALA A 189 3.64 10.96 -25.55
N ALA A 190 2.44 11.22 -26.10
CA ALA A 190 2.22 11.31 -27.55
C ALA A 190 2.83 10.13 -28.35
N GLY A 191 2.79 8.91 -27.79
CA GLY A 191 3.34 7.70 -28.41
C GLY A 191 4.87 7.53 -28.32
N LYS A 192 5.59 8.48 -27.72
CA LYS A 192 7.03 8.37 -27.46
C LYS A 192 7.29 7.98 -26.01
N THR A 193 8.11 6.96 -25.79
CA THR A 193 8.55 6.55 -24.45
C THR A 193 9.96 7.05 -24.18
N THR A 194 10.13 7.75 -23.06
CA THR A 194 11.41 8.24 -22.55
C THR A 194 11.71 7.56 -21.22
N ARG A 195 12.96 7.14 -21.03
CA ARG A 195 13.44 6.55 -19.77
C ARG A 195 14.13 7.62 -18.94
N PHE A 196 13.85 7.64 -17.64
CA PHE A 196 14.46 8.52 -16.65
C PHE A 196 15.17 7.68 -15.59
N VAL A 197 16.28 8.21 -15.07
CA VAL A 197 17.05 7.62 -13.98
C VAL A 197 17.37 8.75 -13.01
N ASP A 198 16.79 8.65 -11.81
CA ASP A 198 16.93 9.60 -10.69
C ASP A 198 16.76 11.07 -11.12
N ALA A 199 15.83 11.31 -12.05
CA ALA A 199 15.53 12.63 -12.54
C ALA A 199 14.72 13.41 -11.49
N PRO A 200 14.97 14.71 -11.28
CA PRO A 200 14.18 15.53 -10.36
C PRO A 200 12.69 15.46 -10.70
N LEU A 201 11.85 15.24 -9.69
CA LEU A 201 10.41 15.06 -9.85
C LEU A 201 9.75 16.21 -10.65
N PRO A 202 10.04 17.50 -10.38
CA PRO A 202 9.42 18.60 -11.14
C PRO A 202 9.80 18.63 -12.62
N GLU A 203 10.87 17.96 -13.03
CA GLU A 203 11.25 17.87 -14.46
C GLU A 203 10.46 16.79 -15.21
N VAL A 204 9.90 15.82 -14.49
CA VAL A 204 9.22 14.65 -15.08
C VAL A 204 7.72 14.69 -14.85
N LEU A 205 7.28 15.01 -13.64
CA LEU A 205 5.87 15.00 -13.20
C LEU A 205 5.51 16.38 -12.62
N SER A 206 5.55 17.40 -13.47
CA SER A 206 5.10 18.75 -13.08
C SER A 206 3.59 18.90 -13.15
N ASP A 207 3.05 19.82 -12.37
CA ASP A 207 1.64 20.24 -12.45
C ASP A 207 1.29 20.68 -13.86
N GLU A 208 2.14 21.47 -14.53
CA GLU A 208 1.92 21.93 -15.91
C GLU A 208 1.74 20.75 -16.88
N THR A 209 2.58 19.71 -16.75
CA THR A 209 2.49 18.51 -17.58
C THR A 209 1.21 17.74 -17.30
N PHE A 210 0.82 17.62 -16.02
CA PHE A 210 -0.43 17.00 -15.62
C PHE A 210 -1.63 17.74 -16.22
N VAL A 211 -1.72 19.06 -16.02
CA VAL A 211 -2.79 19.91 -16.56
C VAL A 211 -2.88 19.78 -18.08
N SER A 212 -1.73 19.90 -18.76
CA SER A 212 -1.66 19.79 -20.22
C SER A 212 -2.18 18.44 -20.72
N ALA A 213 -1.74 17.34 -20.11
CA ALA A 213 -2.16 15.99 -20.49
C ALA A 213 -3.65 15.74 -20.22
N VAL A 214 -4.17 16.20 -19.08
CA VAL A 214 -5.60 16.10 -18.75
C VAL A 214 -6.43 16.87 -19.76
N CYS A 215 -6.05 18.12 -20.07
CA CYS A 215 -6.78 18.92 -21.04
C CYS A 215 -6.74 18.31 -22.44
N ALA A 216 -5.58 17.88 -22.91
CA ALA A 216 -5.44 17.18 -24.19
C ALA A 216 -6.32 15.91 -24.26
N ALA A 217 -6.42 15.16 -23.16
CA ALA A 217 -7.25 13.96 -23.09
C ALA A 217 -8.76 14.26 -23.15
N VAL A 218 -9.20 15.31 -22.47
CA VAL A 218 -10.63 15.69 -22.38
C VAL A 218 -11.10 16.41 -23.64
N THR A 219 -10.32 17.37 -24.16
CA THR A 219 -10.72 18.21 -25.30
C THR A 219 -10.35 17.61 -26.66
N GLY A 220 -9.47 16.60 -26.67
CA GLY A 220 -8.90 16.05 -27.90
C GLY A 220 -7.91 16.98 -28.60
N SER A 221 -7.51 18.06 -27.94
CA SER A 221 -6.45 18.96 -28.43
C SER A 221 -5.12 18.22 -28.39
N LYS A 222 -4.41 18.19 -29.53
CA LYS A 222 -3.05 17.67 -29.65
C LYS A 222 -2.04 18.79 -29.49
#